data_AF-A0A7C2MEZ4-F1
#
_entry.id   AF-A0A7C2MEZ4-F1
#
_cell.length_a   1.000
_cell.length_b   1.000
_cell.length_c   1.000
_cell.angle_alpha   90.00
_cell.angle_beta   90.00
_cell.angle_gamma   90.00
#
_symmetry.space_group_name_H-M   'P 1'
#
loop_
_entity.id
_entity.type
_entity.pdbx_description
1 polymer ?
#
loop_
_entity_poly.entity_id
_entity_poly.type
_entity_poly.pdbx_seq_one_letter_code
_entity_poly.pdbx_strand_id
1 'polypeptide(L)'
;MTTLDYFVIGLTALSLIFGLMKGFVRSILGLVVALAGLFLAATFYPQIEPVIRPSVETDMMARLVAFLTIFVTIVVIGLLLGRAFRKFL
;
A
#
# COMPACT_ATOMS: atom_id res chain seq x y z
N MET A 1 -5.91 27.79 35.62
CA MET A 1 -5.03 27.35 34.54
C MET A 1 -3.64 27.83 34.89
N THR A 2 -2.82 26.95 35.44
CA THR A 2 -1.45 27.30 35.80
C THR A 2 -0.61 27.40 34.52
N THR A 3 0.51 28.13 34.55
CA THR A 3 1.43 28.23 33.39
C THR A 3 1.91 26.85 32.92
N LEU A 4 1.90 25.85 33.81
CA LEU A 4 2.16 24.45 33.50
C LEU A 4 1.09 23.82 32.59
N ASP A 5 -0.21 24.14 32.77
CA ASP A 5 -1.29 23.59 31.94
C ASP A 5 -1.10 23.98 30.46
N TYR A 6 -0.75 25.24 30.20
CA TYR A 6 -0.49 25.71 28.83
C TYR A 6 0.73 25.03 28.19
N PHE A 7 1.76 24.73 28.97
CA PHE A 7 2.95 24.04 28.49
C PHE A 7 2.64 22.59 28.08
N VAL A 8 1.84 21.90 28.90
CA VAL A 8 1.40 20.52 28.63
C VAL A 8 0.49 20.45 27.40
N ILE A 9 -0.44 21.39 27.25
CA ILE A 9 -1.32 21.48 26.08
C ILE A 9 -0.49 21.69 24.80
N GLY A 10 0.49 22.61 24.84
CA GLY A 10 1.38 22.86 23.70
C GLY A 10 2.17 21.63 23.27
N LEU A 11 2.79 20.93 24.22
CA LEU A 11 3.57 19.71 23.95
C LEU A 11 2.68 18.57 23.40
N THR A 12 1.46 18.44 23.95
CA THR A 12 0.49 17.44 23.51
C THR A 12 -0.01 17.73 22.09
N ALA A 13 -0.32 18.98 21.78
CA ALA A 13 -0.74 19.41 20.44
C ALA A 13 0.37 19.15 19.40
N LEU A 14 1.63 19.49 19.72
CA LEU A 14 2.78 19.17 18.88
C LEU A 14 2.91 17.66 18.63
N SER A 15 2.80 16.85 19.68
CA SER A 15 2.88 15.39 19.59
C SER A 15 1.75 14.81 18.73
N LEU A 16 0.54 15.35 18.84
CA LEU A 16 -0.61 14.99 18.00
C LEU A 16 -0.35 15.30 16.52
N ILE A 17 0.17 16.48 16.20
CA ILE A 17 0.46 16.88 14.81
C ILE A 17 1.51 15.96 14.20
N PHE A 18 2.61 15.70 14.91
CA PHE A 18 3.65 14.79 14.44
C PHE A 18 3.14 13.35 14.29
N GLY A 19 2.33 12.88 15.23
CA GLY A 19 1.66 11.57 15.14
C GLY A 19 0.74 11.46 13.93
N LEU A 20 -0.06 12.50 13.68
CA LEU A 20 -0.98 12.59 12.54
C LEU A 20 -0.24 12.59 11.21
N MET A 21 0.81 13.40 11.05
CA MET A 21 1.61 13.42 9.82
C MET A 21 2.22 12.04 9.53
N LYS A 22 2.81 11.38 10.54
CA LYS A 22 3.43 10.07 10.38
C LYS A 22 2.39 8.98 10.04
N GLY A 23 1.18 9.07 10.62
CA GLY A 23 0.05 8.21 10.28
C GLY A 23 -0.53 8.45 8.88
N PHE A 24 -0.59 9.70 8.46
CA PHE A 24 -1.16 10.10 7.18
C PHE A 24 -0.30 9.64 5.99
N VAL A 25 1.02 9.81 6.09
CA VAL A 25 1.98 9.31 5.09
C VAL A 25 1.85 7.80 4.90
N ARG A 26 1.66 7.06 6.00
CA ARG A 26 1.42 5.60 5.94
C ARG A 26 0.15 5.26 5.18
N SER A 27 -0.93 6.01 5.40
CA SER A 27 -2.21 5.77 4.74
C SER A 27 -2.12 6.02 3.23
N ILE A 28 -1.52 7.14 2.83
CA ILE A 28 -1.33 7.50 1.42
C ILE A 28 -0.44 6.48 0.71
N LEU A 29 0.70 6.09 1.30
CA LEU A 29 1.59 5.12 0.67
C LEU A 29 0.89 3.78 0.41
N GLY A 30 0.10 3.29 1.37
CA GLY A 30 -0.69 2.07 1.17
C GLY A 30 -1.70 2.20 0.05
N LEU A 31 -2.42 3.33 -0.01
CA LEU A 31 -3.37 3.62 -1.10
C LEU A 31 -2.67 3.72 -2.46
N VAL A 32 -1.55 4.43 -2.55
CA VAL A 32 -0.80 4.60 -3.79
C VAL A 32 -0.28 3.26 -4.31
N VAL A 33 0.27 2.42 -3.42
CA VAL A 33 0.71 1.06 -3.78
C VAL A 33 -0.46 0.21 -4.28
N ALA A 34 -1.61 0.26 -3.59
CA ALA A 34 -2.78 -0.50 -4.01
C ALA A 34 -3.32 -0.03 -5.37
N LEU A 35 -3.41 1.28 -5.59
CA LEU A 35 -3.85 1.86 -6.86
C LEU A 35 -2.87 1.56 -8.00
N ALA A 36 -1.57 1.71 -7.76
CA ALA A 36 -0.55 1.36 -8.73
C ALA A 36 -0.57 -0.14 -9.06
N GLY A 37 -0.71 -0.99 -8.04
CA GLY A 37 -0.85 -2.44 -8.22
C GLY A 37 -2.08 -2.81 -9.03
N LEU A 38 -3.21 -2.15 -8.78
CA LEU A 38 -4.46 -2.39 -9.51
C LEU A 38 -4.34 -1.94 -10.98
N PHE A 39 -3.75 -0.78 -11.22
CA PHE A 39 -3.53 -0.25 -12.56
C PHE A 39 -2.56 -1.12 -13.37
N LEU A 40 -1.45 -1.52 -12.77
CA LEU A 40 -0.48 -2.42 -13.40
C LEU A 40 -1.07 -3.81 -13.62
N ALA A 41 -1.80 -4.39 -12.67
CA ALA A 41 -2.48 -5.66 -12.88
C ALA A 41 -3.49 -5.58 -14.04
N ALA A 42 -4.26 -4.50 -14.13
CA ALA A 42 -5.22 -4.28 -15.21
C ALA A 42 -4.54 -4.10 -16.59
N THR A 43 -3.29 -3.63 -16.62
CA THR A 43 -2.55 -3.41 -17.87
C THR A 43 -1.77 -4.65 -18.29
N PHE A 44 -1.17 -5.36 -17.34
CA PHE A 44 -0.22 -6.45 -17.59
C PHE A 44 -0.85 -7.85 -17.50
N TYR A 45 -2.11 -8.02 -17.05
CA TYR A 45 -2.76 -9.34 -17.02
C TYR A 45 -2.78 -10.08 -18.37
N PRO A 46 -2.93 -9.43 -19.56
CA PRO A 46 -2.98 -10.17 -20.83
C PRO A 46 -1.63 -10.81 -21.19
N GLN A 47 -0.53 -10.27 -20.65
CA GLN A 47 0.81 -10.81 -20.89
C GLN A 47 1.08 -12.08 -20.07
N ILE A 48 0.44 -12.21 -18.91
CA ILE A 48 0.60 -13.38 -18.02
C ILE A 48 -0.47 -14.45 -18.29
N GLU A 49 -1.62 -14.06 -18.85
CA GLU A 49 -2.69 -14.98 -19.30
C GLU A 49 -2.17 -16.24 -20.03
N PRO A 50 -1.29 -16.17 -21.05
CA PRO A 50 -0.83 -17.37 -21.77
C PRO A 50 0.00 -18.35 -20.93
N VAL A 51 0.66 -17.88 -19.88
CA VAL A 51 1.43 -18.74 -18.95
C VAL A 51 0.48 -19.50 -18.02
N ILE A 52 -0.67 -18.91 -17.71
CA ILE A 52 -1.65 -19.45 -16.75
C ILE A 52 -2.74 -20.27 -17.45
N ARG A 53 -3.04 -19.99 -18.72
CA ARG A 53 -3.94 -20.76 -19.59
C ARG A 53 -3.80 -22.29 -19.45
N PRO A 54 -2.60 -22.91 -19.46
CA PRO A 54 -2.48 -24.37 -19.34
C PRO A 54 -2.92 -24.94 -17.99
N SER A 55 -3.08 -24.11 -16.95
CA SER A 55 -3.50 -24.56 -15.61
C SER A 55 -4.99 -24.32 -15.32
N VAL A 56 -5.74 -23.71 -16.24
CA VAL A 56 -7.11 -23.24 -15.98
C VAL A 56 -8.05 -23.53 -17.15
N GLU A 57 -9.21 -24.13 -16.89
CA GLU A 57 -10.14 -24.60 -17.92
C GLU A 57 -10.88 -23.49 -18.68
N THR A 58 -10.97 -22.27 -18.11
CA THR A 58 -11.76 -21.17 -18.68
C THR A 58 -10.94 -19.89 -18.81
N ASP A 59 -11.03 -19.24 -19.97
CA ASP A 59 -10.36 -17.97 -20.29
C ASP A 59 -10.63 -16.87 -19.25
N MET A 60 -11.86 -16.79 -18.73
CA MET A 60 -12.22 -15.82 -17.69
C MET A 60 -11.46 -16.06 -16.38
N MET A 61 -11.27 -17.32 -15.98
CA MET A 61 -10.56 -17.68 -14.77
C MET A 61 -9.05 -17.45 -14.93
N ALA A 62 -8.49 -17.76 -16.11
CA ALA A 62 -7.07 -17.48 -16.40
C ALA A 62 -6.75 -15.98 -16.28
N ARG A 63 -7.63 -15.10 -16.79
CA ARG A 63 -7.49 -13.64 -16.66
C ARG A 63 -7.56 -13.16 -15.21
N LEU A 64 -8.51 -13.68 -14.44
CA LEU A 64 -8.65 -13.35 -13.01
C LEU A 64 -7.41 -13.78 -12.22
N VAL A 65 -6.90 -14.99 -12.45
CA VAL A 65 -5.71 -15.49 -11.75
C VAL A 65 -4.46 -14.70 -12.16
N ALA A 66 -4.31 -14.37 -13.45
CA ALA A 66 -3.22 -13.52 -13.94
C ALA A 66 -3.23 -12.13 -13.28
N PHE A 67 -4.41 -11.49 -13.27
CA PHE A 67 -4.61 -10.20 -12.62
C PHE A 67 -4.27 -10.26 -11.12
N LEU A 68 -4.82 -11.24 -10.39
CA LEU A 68 -4.59 -11.40 -8.96
C LEU A 68 -3.12 -11.64 -8.64
N THR A 69 -2.44 -12.45 -9.45
CA THR A 69 -1.01 -12.74 -9.26
C THR A 69 -0.18 -11.47 -9.38
N ILE A 70 -0.42 -10.64 -10.40
CA ILE A 70 0.28 -9.36 -10.58
C ILE A 70 -0.05 -8.41 -9.44
N PHE A 71 -1.34 -8.26 -9.10
CA PHE A 71 -1.79 -7.38 -8.04
C PHE A 71 -1.14 -7.72 -6.69
N VAL A 72 -1.19 -8.98 -6.29
CA VAL A 72 -0.58 -9.46 -5.04
C VAL A 72 0.93 -9.23 -5.07
N THR A 73 1.61 -9.53 -6.18
CA THR A 73 3.05 -9.32 -6.31
C THR A 73 3.42 -7.86 -6.08
N ILE A 74 2.71 -6.92 -6.70
CA ILE A 74 2.99 -5.49 -6.56
C ILE A 74 2.66 -4.98 -5.16
N VAL A 75 1.52 -5.40 -4.59
CA VAL A 75 1.15 -5.01 -3.22
C VAL A 75 2.19 -5.53 -2.22
N VAL A 76 2.66 -6.77 -2.37
CA VAL A 76 3.71 -7.34 -1.51
C VAL A 76 5.01 -6.56 -1.64
N ILE A 77 5.45 -6.25 -2.87
CA ILE A 77 6.65 -5.44 -3.10
C ILE A 77 6.50 -4.05 -2.47
N GLY A 78 5.37 -3.38 -2.68
CA GLY A 78 5.11 -2.07 -2.10
C GLY A 78 5.02 -2.11 -0.56
N LEU A 79 4.48 -3.19 0.01
CA LEU A 79 4.47 -3.41 1.47
C LEU A 79 5.89 -3.61 2.01
N LEU A 80 6.71 -4.40 1.30
CA LEU A 80 8.11 -4.64 1.66
C LEU A 80 8.94 -3.36 1.57
N LEU A 81 8.79 -2.59 0.50
CA LEU A 81 9.43 -1.28 0.32
C LEU A 81 8.99 -0.30 1.42
N GLY A 82 7.69 -0.22 1.70
CA GLY A 82 7.16 0.63 2.77
C GLY A 82 7.64 0.21 4.16
N ARG A 83 7.85 -1.09 4.39
CA ARG A 83 8.41 -1.61 5.65
C ARG A 83 9.92 -1.36 5.74
N ALA A 84 10.65 -1.50 4.64
CA ALA A 84 12.09 -1.21 4.56
C ALA A 84 12.38 0.28 4.79
N PHE A 85 11.60 1.18 4.16
CA PHE A 85 11.69 2.62 4.40
C PHE A 85 11.48 3.00 5.86
N ARG A 86 10.54 2.34 6.55
CA ARG A 86 10.30 2.55 7.98
C ARG A 86 11.44 2.06 8.87
N LYS A 87 12.21 1.07 8.42
CA LYS A 87 13.36 0.57 9.18
C LYS A 87 14.56 1.52 9.11
N PHE A 88 14.64 2.33 8.06
CA PHE A 88 15.77 3.23 7.79
C PHE A 88 15.56 4.67 8.32
N LEU A 89 14.38 4.99 8.84
CA LEU A 89 13.95 6.33 9.25
C LEU A 89 13.30 6.30 10.64
#